data_AF-W6CAC2-F1
#
_entry.id   AF-W6CAC2-F1
#
_cell.length_a   1.000
_cell.length_b   1.000
_cell.length_c   1.000
_cell.angle_alpha   90.00
_cell.angle_beta   90.00
_cell.angle_gamma   90.00
#
_symmetry.space_group_name_H-M   'P 1'
#
loop_
_entity.id
_entity.type
_entity.pdbx_description
1 polymer ?
#
loop_
_entity_poly.entity_id
_entity_poly.type
_entity_poly.pdbx_seq_one_letter_code
_entity_poly.pdbx_strand_id
1 'polypeptide(L)' 'AYTAWNVISSIGSMISFVGVIMFIFIMWESMSTNRQMLFPTQTSNSIEWFQNTPPAEHSYSELPTITY' A
#
# COMPACT_ATOMS: atom_id res chain seq x y z
N ALA A 1 8.18 12.63 -38.70
CA ALA A 1 8.83 11.66 -37.78
C ALA A 1 8.35 11.98 -36.36
N TYR A 2 8.30 11.02 -35.43
CA TYR A 2 7.72 11.07 -34.06
C TYR A 2 6.24 10.68 -33.88
N THR A 3 5.45 10.53 -34.95
CA THR A 3 4.03 10.13 -34.82
C THR A 3 3.88 8.77 -34.15
N ALA A 4 4.73 7.79 -34.49
CA ALA A 4 4.72 6.47 -33.85
C ALA A 4 5.00 6.55 -32.34
N TRP A 5 6.01 7.31 -31.93
CA TRP A 5 6.37 7.50 -30.51
C TRP A 5 5.29 8.27 -29.73
N ASN A 6 4.64 9.25 -30.37
CA ASN A 6 3.53 9.98 -29.76
C ASN A 6 2.32 9.06 -29.52
N VAL A 7 2.00 8.17 -30.47
CA VAL A 7 0.92 7.19 -30.29
C VAL A 7 1.21 6.25 -29.13
N ILE A 8 2.44 5.71 -29.04
CA ILE A 8 2.85 4.85 -27.92
C ILE A 8 2.77 5.62 -26.59
N SER A 9 3.27 6.86 -26.56
CA SER A 9 3.21 7.73 -25.38
C SER A 9 1.77 7.99 -24.93
N SER A 10 0.86 8.27 -25.86
CA SER A 10 -0.57 8.48 -25.56
C SER A 10 -1.26 7.22 -25.05
N ILE A 11 -0.94 6.05 -25.60
CA ILE A 11 -1.44 4.77 -25.06
C ILE A 11 -0.94 4.58 -23.62
N GLY A 12 0.34 4.84 -23.37
CA GLY A 12 0.93 4.80 -22.04
C GLY A 12 0.25 5.75 -21.05
N SER A 13 -0.06 6.98 -21.46
CA SER A 13 -0.75 7.93 -20.59
C SER A 13 -2.18 7.48 -20.23
N MET A 14 -2.90 6.87 -21.18
CA MET A 14 -4.24 6.34 -20.92
C MET A 14 -4.20 5.15 -19.97
N ILE A 15 -3.21 4.25 -20.10
CA ILE A 15 -3.02 3.14 -19.17
C ILE A 15 -2.72 3.66 -17.76
N SER A 16 -1.81 4.63 -17.63
CA SER A 16 -1.49 5.26 -16.34
C SER A 16 -2.72 5.94 -15.72
N PHE A 17 -3.53 6.63 -16.52
CA PHE A 17 -4.76 7.28 -16.06
C PHE A 17 -5.76 6.25 -15.50
N VAL A 18 -6.01 5.16 -16.23
CA VAL A 18 -6.87 4.06 -15.75
C VAL A 18 -6.29 3.43 -14.49
N GLY A 19 -4.97 3.27 -14.40
CA GLY A 19 -4.29 2.75 -13.22
C GLY A 19 -4.55 3.59 -11.96
N VAL A 20 -4.50 4.92 -12.08
CA VAL A 20 -4.79 5.83 -10.95
C VAL A 20 -6.26 5.74 -10.52
N ILE A 21 -7.20 5.68 -11.46
CA ILE A 21 -8.64 5.52 -11.14
C ILE A 21 -8.85 4.20 -10.38
N MET A 22 -8.25 3.11 -10.85
CA MET A 22 -8.34 1.79 -10.19
C MET A 22 -7.72 1.83 -8.79
N PHE A 23 -6.57 2.49 -8.62
CA PHE A 23 -5.93 2.65 -7.31
C PHE A 23 -6.84 3.37 -6.30
N ILE A 24 -7.46 4.47 -6.73
CA ILE A 24 -8.40 5.23 -5.88
C ILE A 24 -9.62 4.37 -5.52
N PHE A 25 -10.14 3.60 -6.47
CA PHE A 25 -11.28 2.71 -6.22
C PHE A 25 -10.95 1.62 -5.19
N ILE A 26 -9.79 0.97 -5.31
CA ILE A 26 -9.34 -0.06 -4.36
C ILE A 26 -9.16 0.54 -2.95
N MET A 27 -8.56 1.72 -2.85
CA MET A 27 -8.40 2.44 -1.58
C MET A 27 -9.76 2.76 -0.94
N TRP A 28 -10.68 3.33 -1.71
CA TRP A 28 -12.03 3.67 -1.25
C TRP A 28 -12.81 2.45 -0.76
N GLU A 29 -12.77 1.37 -1.54
CA GLU A 29 -13.47 0.12 -1.24
C GLU A 29 -12.90 -0.56 0.00
N SER A 30 -11.57 -0.55 0.16
CA SER A 30 -10.89 -1.06 1.36
C SER A 30 -11.30 -0.29 2.62
N MET A 31 -11.37 1.04 2.56
CA MET A 31 -11.78 1.88 3.69
C MET A 31 -13.26 1.69 4.04
N SER A 32 -14.14 1.62 3.02
CA SER A 32 -15.58 1.45 3.22
C SER A 32 -15.94 0.10 3.85
N THR A 33 -15.20 -0.96 3.50
CA THR A 33 -15.44 -2.32 4.00
C THR A 33 -14.65 -2.67 5.26
N ASN A 34 -13.76 -1.80 5.75
CA ASN A 34 -12.89 -2.02 6.91
C ASN A 34 -12.26 -3.43 6.93
N ARG A 35 -11.66 -3.85 5.82
CA ARG A 35 -11.07 -5.20 5.71
C ARG A 35 -9.97 -5.40 6.76
N GLN A 36 -10.20 -6.34 7.67
CA GLN A 36 -9.19 -6.78 8.62
C GLN A 36 -8.13 -7.65 7.93
N MET A 37 -6.88 -7.50 8.35
CA MET A 37 -5.78 -8.33 7.89
C MET A 37 -5.82 -9.68 8.63
N LEU A 38 -6.06 -10.77 7.90
CA LEU A 38 -6.07 -12.12 8.49
C LEU A 38 -4.67 -12.73 8.58
N PHE A 39 -3.82 -12.49 7.58
CA PHE A 39 -2.46 -13.02 7.51
C PHE A 39 -1.50 -11.97 6.95
N PRO A 40 -0.60 -11.39 7.78
CA PRO A 40 0.45 -10.51 7.29
C PRO A 40 1.43 -11.28 6.39
N THR A 41 1.78 -10.70 5.24
CA THR A 41 2.83 -11.21 4.35
C THR A 41 4.20 -10.58 4.61
N GLN A 42 4.29 -9.70 5.61
CA GLN A 42 5.48 -8.95 5.95
C GLN A 42 6.50 -9.83 6.68
N THR A 43 7.78 -9.62 6.40
CA THR A 43 8.86 -10.21 7.19
C THR A 43 9.02 -9.42 8.48
N SER A 44 9.16 -10.10 9.62
CA SER A 44 9.25 -9.51 10.96
C SER A 44 10.62 -8.86 11.26
N ASN A 45 11.20 -8.17 10.27
CA ASN A 45 12.53 -7.56 10.36
C ASN A 45 12.51 -6.21 11.08
N SER A 46 11.37 -5.50 11.06
CA SER A 46 11.16 -4.27 11.84
C SER A 46 10.16 -4.51 12.97
N ILE A 47 10.37 -3.79 14.06
CA ILE A 47 9.57 -3.88 15.30
C ILE A 47 8.09 -3.51 15.06
N GLU A 48 7.79 -2.66 14.09
CA GLU A 48 6.43 -2.26 13.74
C GLU A 48 5.55 -3.44 13.30
N TRP A 49 6.13 -4.50 12.70
CA TRP A 49 5.37 -5.66 12.25
C TRP A 49 4.98 -6.63 13.38
N PHE A 50 5.46 -6.40 14.61
CA PHE A 50 5.01 -7.13 15.79
C PHE A 50 3.77 -6.51 16.45
N GLN A 51 3.33 -5.33 15.98
CA GLN A 51 2.14 -4.66 16.49
C GLN A 51 0.83 -5.27 15.96
N ASN A 52 -0.25 -5.08 16.72
CA ASN A 52 -1.58 -5.38 16.24
C ASN A 52 -1.98 -4.44 15.10
N THR A 53 -2.93 -4.86 14.26
CA THR A 53 -3.53 -4.02 13.22
C THR A 53 -5.02 -3.80 13.50
N PRO A 54 -5.47 -2.58 13.87
CA PRO A 54 -4.69 -1.36 14.08
C PRO A 54 -3.88 -1.36 15.40
N PRO A 55 -2.80 -0.57 15.48
CA PRO A 55 -2.03 -0.41 16.71
C PRO A 55 -2.85 0.36 17.76
N ALA A 56 -2.56 0.11 19.04
CA ALA A 56 -3.11 0.91 20.13
C ALA A 56 -2.44 2.31 20.18
N GLU A 57 -3.13 3.31 20.72
CA GLU A 57 -2.60 4.67 20.89
C GLU A 57 -1.29 4.69 21.67
N HIS A 58 -1.21 3.87 22.71
CA HIS A 58 0.04 3.52 23.39
C HIS A 58 0.51 2.16 22.89
N SER A 59 1.27 2.18 21.79
CA SER A 59 1.63 0.98 21.04
C SER A 59 2.56 0.02 21.80
N TYR A 60 3.36 0.52 22.74
CA TYR A 60 4.25 -0.31 23.55
C TYR A 60 4.03 -0.03 25.04
N SER A 61 3.94 -1.07 25.85
CA SER A 61 4.02 -0.96 27.31
C SER A 61 5.46 -0.66 27.76
N GLU A 62 6.43 -1.25 27.07
CA GLU A 62 7.87 -1.10 27.31
C GLU A 62 8.61 -1.05 25.97
N LEU A 63 9.70 -0.29 25.88
CA LEU A 63 10.47 -0.18 24.64
C LEU A 63 11.17 -1.51 24.33
N PRO A 64 10.99 -2.09 23.13
CA PRO A 64 11.67 -3.32 22.76
C PRO A 64 13.18 -3.09 22.62
N THR A 65 13.97 -3.97 23.22
CA THR A 65 15.44 -3.93 23.11
C THR A 65 15.87 -4.55 21.78
N ILE A 66 16.49 -3.75 20.91
CA ILE A 66 17.08 -4.23 19.66
C ILE A 66 18.48 -4.76 19.96
N THR A 67 18.67 -6.07 19.80
CA THR A 67 20.01 -6.67 19.72
C THR A 67 20.40 -6.80 18.26
N TYR A 68 21.45 -6.06 17.86
CA TYR A 68 22.05 -6.18 16.53
C TYR A 68 22.84 -7.49 16.38
#